data_AF-A0A356KLC9-F1
#
_entry.id   AF-A0A356KLC9-F1
#
_cell.length_a   1.000
_cell.length_b   1.000
_cell.length_c   1.000
_cell.angle_alpha   90.00
_cell.angle_beta   90.00
_cell.angle_gamma   90.00
#
_symmetry.space_group_name_H-M   'P 1'
#
loop_
_entity.id
_entity.type
_entity.pdbx_description
1 polymer ?
#
loop_
_entity_poly.entity_id
_entity_poly.type
_entity_poly.pdbx_seq_one_letter_code
_entity_poly.pdbx_strand_id
1 'polypeptide(L)'
;MNAAVEAESGIVYLGPFGEFELAAIQEELTGAEAETLGDPLTCIRVSDPRAAYDATGLLLRLSATAPQAAIVAFFVDSKAGAEGVRVFQGGSENERRELVWAEADVPDPAQWPVGSLAMTFGLQVGALTRVPRPGRPPLIQVIEALLSGATVETEHPKLLQQAVELLGQIPIPPATAALIAHLKHDDWVVRYHAAKGYSRIDRQQGQEEQPRLESILEDEDESVREALFQGFLELLPEVDFSASALIEQIDVSLERGLKDEDEDVREMAEQAAELRARLLG
;
A
#
# COMPACT_ATOMS: atom_id res chain seq x y z
N MET A 1 -14.60 -14.44 17.60
CA MET A 1 -13.50 -14.30 18.59
C MET A 1 -12.23 -14.83 17.95
N ASN A 2 -11.50 -14.00 17.22
CA ASN A 2 -10.12 -14.30 16.87
C ASN A 2 -9.29 -13.86 18.08
N ALA A 3 -8.52 -14.77 18.67
CA ALA A 3 -7.50 -14.40 19.63
C ALA A 3 -6.59 -13.38 18.92
N ALA A 4 -6.51 -12.16 19.46
CA ALA A 4 -5.52 -11.21 19.00
C ALA A 4 -4.18 -11.91 19.17
N VAL A 5 -3.48 -12.16 18.06
CA VAL A 5 -2.11 -12.65 18.10
C VAL A 5 -1.34 -11.56 18.85
N GLU A 6 -0.93 -11.82 20.09
CA GLU A 6 -0.11 -10.89 20.84
C GLU A 6 1.26 -10.85 20.13
N ALA A 7 1.77 -9.65 19.87
CA ALA A 7 3.08 -9.52 19.25
C ALA A 7 4.15 -10.06 20.20
N GLU A 8 4.85 -11.11 19.77
CA GLU A 8 5.99 -11.69 20.50
C GLU A 8 7.26 -10.91 20.15
N SER A 9 8.08 -10.58 21.14
CA SER A 9 9.43 -10.04 20.91
C SER A 9 10.45 -11.16 20.79
N GLY A 10 11.55 -10.92 20.09
CA GLY A 10 12.55 -11.95 19.87
C GLY A 10 13.92 -11.44 19.45
N ILE A 11 14.93 -12.29 19.64
CA ILE A 11 16.31 -12.07 19.24
C ILE A 11 16.60 -13.10 18.15
N VAL A 12 16.87 -12.65 16.93
CA VAL A 12 17.38 -13.52 15.86
C VAL A 12 18.89 -13.57 15.95
N TYR A 13 19.44 -14.77 16.07
CA TYR A 13 20.88 -15.01 16.10
C TYR A 13 21.34 -15.70 14.80
N LEU A 14 22.39 -15.16 14.19
CA LEU A 14 23.00 -15.68 12.96
C LEU A 14 24.45 -16.09 13.20
N GLY A 15 24.68 -17.36 13.45
CA GLY A 15 26.03 -17.89 13.66
C GLY A 15 26.03 -19.28 14.30
N PRO A 16 27.20 -19.88 14.54
CA PRO A 16 27.28 -21.06 15.37
C PRO A 16 26.83 -20.68 16.79
N PHE A 17 25.76 -21.30 17.27
CA PHE A 17 25.26 -21.11 18.63
C PHE A 17 25.68 -22.32 19.47
N GLY A 18 26.41 -22.08 20.56
CA GLY A 18 26.75 -23.11 21.53
C GLY A 18 25.71 -23.20 22.64
N GLU A 19 25.75 -24.29 23.40
CA GLU A 19 24.91 -24.45 24.61
C GLU A 19 25.18 -23.37 25.66
N PHE A 20 26.39 -22.79 25.68
CA PHE A 20 26.80 -21.76 26.63
C PHE A 20 26.12 -20.41 26.37
N GLU A 21 26.04 -19.99 25.11
CA GLU A 21 25.38 -18.74 24.73
C GLU A 21 23.87 -18.80 25.00
N LEU A 22 23.23 -19.96 24.79
CA LEU A 22 21.81 -20.15 25.12
C LEU A 22 21.56 -20.03 26.62
N ALA A 23 22.38 -20.68 27.44
CA ALA A 23 22.26 -20.65 28.88
C ALA A 23 22.41 -19.22 29.43
N ALA A 24 23.36 -18.44 28.90
CA ALA A 24 23.55 -17.04 29.28
C ALA A 24 22.32 -16.17 28.93
N ILE A 25 21.68 -16.43 27.79
CA ILE A 25 20.45 -15.74 27.41
C ILE A 25 19.29 -16.14 28.31
N GLN A 26 19.10 -17.44 28.59
CA GLN A 26 18.01 -17.91 29.45
C GLN A 26 18.17 -17.46 30.92
N GLU A 27 19.40 -17.24 31.37
CA GLU A 27 19.70 -16.68 32.70
C GLU A 27 19.28 -15.21 32.81
N GLU A 28 19.60 -14.39 31.81
CA GLU A 28 19.33 -12.94 31.84
C GLU A 28 17.93 -12.59 31.31
N LEU A 29 17.40 -13.38 30.38
CA LEU A 29 16.06 -13.25 29.79
C LEU A 29 15.20 -14.45 30.19
N THR A 30 14.56 -14.34 31.35
CA THR A 30 13.68 -15.38 31.89
C THR A 30 12.57 -15.73 30.91
N GLY A 31 12.42 -17.02 30.61
CA GLY A 31 11.42 -17.52 29.66
C GLY A 31 11.88 -17.51 28.19
N ALA A 32 13.18 -17.30 27.92
CA ALA A 32 13.69 -17.36 26.57
C ALA A 32 13.66 -18.78 25.98
N GLU A 33 13.06 -18.93 24.79
CA GLU A 33 12.94 -20.21 24.08
C GLU A 33 13.69 -20.15 22.74
N ALA A 34 14.57 -21.12 22.48
CA ALA A 34 15.30 -21.19 21.22
C ALA A 34 14.64 -22.17 20.23
N GLU A 35 14.53 -21.73 18.97
CA GLU A 35 14.10 -22.53 17.83
C GLU A 35 15.12 -22.40 16.70
N THR A 36 15.64 -23.53 16.23
CA THR A 36 16.50 -23.57 15.05
C THR A 36 15.66 -23.47 13.79
N LEU A 37 15.81 -22.38 13.04
CA LEU A 37 15.09 -22.14 11.78
C LEU A 37 15.89 -22.56 10.54
N GLY A 38 17.20 -22.79 10.71
CA GLY A 38 18.13 -23.29 9.70
C GLY A 38 19.55 -23.35 10.27
N ASP A 39 20.52 -23.88 9.52
CA ASP A 39 21.94 -23.79 9.89
C ASP A 39 22.56 -22.62 9.09
N PRO A 40 23.11 -21.55 9.72
CA PRO A 40 23.38 -21.33 11.15
C PRO A 40 22.38 -20.38 11.84
N LEU A 41 21.08 -20.47 11.53
CA LEU A 41 20.04 -19.53 11.97
C LEU A 41 19.24 -20.06 13.16
N THR A 42 19.37 -19.39 14.31
CA THR A 42 18.58 -19.69 15.52
C THR A 42 17.76 -18.47 15.92
N CYS A 43 16.47 -18.67 16.17
CA CYS A 43 15.59 -17.64 16.70
C CYS A 43 15.39 -17.88 18.20
N ILE A 44 15.59 -16.85 19.02
CA ILE A 44 15.40 -16.89 20.46
C ILE A 44 14.24 -15.99 20.81
N ARG A 45 13.16 -16.59 21.28
CA ARG A 45 11.92 -15.89 21.64
C ARG A 45 12.00 -15.42 23.08
N VAL A 46 11.46 -14.24 23.36
CA VAL A 46 11.45 -13.66 24.70
C VAL A 46 10.05 -13.14 25.00
N SER A 47 9.49 -13.54 26.14
CA SER A 47 8.11 -13.22 26.51
C SER A 47 7.90 -11.76 26.90
N ASP A 48 8.95 -11.08 27.38
CA ASP A 48 8.94 -9.66 27.77
C ASP A 48 9.73 -8.80 26.77
N PRO A 49 9.05 -8.00 25.92
CA PRO A 49 9.67 -7.06 25.00
C PRO A 49 10.64 -6.06 25.64
N ARG A 50 10.34 -5.62 26.86
CA ARG A 50 11.14 -4.60 27.55
C ARG A 50 12.46 -5.20 28.04
N ALA A 51 12.41 -6.41 28.58
CA ALA A 51 13.61 -7.15 28.96
C ALA A 51 14.54 -7.37 27.77
N ALA A 52 14.01 -7.73 26.61
CA ALA A 52 14.80 -7.88 25.38
C ALA A 52 15.42 -6.56 24.90
N TYR A 53 14.67 -5.45 24.98
CA TYR A 53 15.18 -4.11 24.63
C TYR A 53 16.34 -3.67 25.54
N ASP A 54 16.18 -3.91 26.85
CA ASP A 54 17.16 -3.52 27.88
C ASP A 54 18.40 -4.43 27.91
N ALA A 55 18.34 -5.62 27.29
CA ALA A 55 19.43 -6.60 27.20
C ALA A 55 20.62 -6.21 26.29
N THR A 56 20.83 -4.91 26.08
CA THR A 56 21.95 -4.36 25.30
C THR A 56 23.30 -4.93 25.76
N GLY A 57 23.52 -4.99 27.08
CA GLY A 57 24.77 -5.50 27.66
C GLY A 57 25.01 -6.97 27.31
N LEU A 58 23.98 -7.80 27.41
CA LEU A 58 24.02 -9.20 27.00
C LEU A 58 24.37 -9.35 25.52
N LEU A 59 23.65 -8.63 24.64
CA LEU A 59 23.83 -8.71 23.19
C LEU A 59 25.25 -8.27 22.75
N LEU A 60 25.80 -7.23 23.39
CA LEU A 60 27.19 -6.82 23.19
C LEU A 60 28.17 -7.93 23.61
N ARG A 61 27.98 -8.55 24.77
CA ARG A 61 28.86 -9.63 25.23
C ARG A 61 28.80 -10.85 24.31
N LEU A 62 27.61 -11.27 23.89
CA LEU A 62 27.42 -12.40 22.99
C LEU A 62 28.02 -12.14 21.59
N SER A 63 27.83 -10.93 21.06
CA SER A 63 28.43 -10.57 19.77
C SER A 63 29.96 -10.49 19.84
N ALA A 64 30.54 -10.27 21.02
CA ALA A 64 32.00 -10.29 21.23
C ALA A 64 32.57 -11.71 21.29
N THR A 65 31.82 -12.70 21.79
CA THR A 65 32.26 -14.10 21.85
C THR A 65 32.18 -14.80 20.50
N ALA A 66 31.28 -14.34 19.62
CA ALA A 66 31.14 -14.82 18.25
C ALA A 66 31.27 -13.66 17.23
N PRO A 67 32.48 -13.13 16.99
CA PRO A 67 32.67 -11.93 16.16
C PRO A 67 32.30 -12.11 14.68
N GLN A 68 32.24 -13.36 14.21
CA GLN A 68 31.80 -13.70 12.84
C GLN A 68 30.27 -13.84 12.73
N ALA A 69 29.57 -13.84 13.85
CA ALA A 69 28.12 -13.94 13.92
C ALA A 69 27.48 -12.54 14.02
N ALA A 70 26.29 -12.39 13.46
CA ALA A 70 25.47 -11.21 13.64
C ALA A 70 24.31 -11.54 14.57
N ILE A 71 24.03 -10.66 15.54
CA ILE A 71 22.87 -10.77 16.42
C ILE A 71 21.91 -9.66 16.03
N VAL A 72 20.73 -10.04 15.54
CA VAL A 72 19.67 -9.12 15.14
C VAL A 72 18.55 -9.20 16.17
N ALA A 73 18.54 -8.25 17.10
CA ALA A 73 17.46 -8.13 18.06
C ALA A 73 16.32 -7.32 17.46
N PHE A 74 15.09 -7.81 17.58
CA PHE A 74 13.88 -7.06 17.23
C PHE A 74 12.95 -6.98 18.43
N PHE A 75 12.35 -5.84 18.65
CA PHE A 75 11.48 -5.59 19.79
C PHE A 75 10.18 -4.99 19.32
N VAL A 76 9.08 -5.45 19.91
CA VAL A 76 7.74 -4.96 19.61
C VAL A 76 7.06 -4.57 20.92
N ASP A 77 6.82 -3.28 21.12
CA ASP A 77 5.99 -2.82 22.23
C ASP A 77 4.51 -2.95 21.85
N SER A 78 3.82 -3.90 22.48
CA SER A 78 2.38 -4.13 22.31
C SER A 78 1.51 -2.95 22.74
N LYS A 79 2.03 -1.98 23.51
CA LYS A 79 1.30 -0.80 24.00
C LYS A 79 1.61 0.49 23.24
N ALA A 80 2.81 0.64 22.72
CA ALA A 80 3.24 1.86 22.03
C ALA A 80 3.22 1.74 20.49
N GLY A 81 3.04 0.53 19.95
CA GLY A 81 3.24 0.31 18.53
C GLY A 81 4.67 0.71 18.13
N ALA A 82 5.66 0.48 18.99
CA ALA A 82 7.04 0.73 18.65
C ALA A 82 7.71 -0.57 18.22
N GLU A 83 8.25 -0.59 17.01
CA GLU A 83 9.14 -1.66 16.55
C GLU A 83 10.55 -1.13 16.44
N GLY A 84 11.53 -1.97 16.73
CA GLY A 84 12.87 -1.61 16.30
C GLY A 84 13.78 -2.80 16.15
N VAL A 85 14.85 -2.55 15.43
CA VAL A 85 15.84 -3.54 15.04
C VAL A 85 17.19 -3.02 15.45
N ARG A 86 17.96 -3.88 16.12
CA ARG A 86 19.34 -3.61 16.51
C ARG A 86 20.23 -4.73 16.02
N VAL A 87 21.34 -4.37 15.39
CA VAL A 87 22.31 -5.33 14.85
C VAL A 87 23.60 -5.21 15.63
N PHE A 88 24.05 -6.33 16.21
CA PHE A 88 25.29 -6.43 16.96
C PHE A 88 26.24 -7.40 16.28
N GLN A 89 27.52 -7.02 16.19
CA GLN A 89 28.57 -7.87 15.64
C GLN A 89 29.92 -7.47 16.24
N GLY A 90 30.74 -8.46 16.61
CA GLY A 90 32.09 -8.21 17.11
C GLY A 90 32.17 -7.34 18.37
N GLY A 91 31.15 -7.40 19.23
CA GLY A 91 31.09 -6.60 20.46
C GLY A 91 30.65 -5.15 20.27
N SER A 92 30.12 -4.80 19.09
CA SER A 92 29.62 -3.46 18.78
C SER A 92 28.17 -3.50 18.30
N GLU A 93 27.41 -2.43 18.58
CA GLU A 93 26.11 -2.18 17.99
C GLU A 93 26.32 -1.41 16.68
N ASN A 94 26.09 -2.07 15.55
CA ASN A 94 26.38 -1.54 14.22
C ASN A 94 25.18 -0.78 13.63
N GLU A 95 23.96 -1.15 14.03
CA GLU A 95 22.74 -0.55 13.52
C GLU A 95 21.66 -0.49 14.61
N ARG A 96 20.93 0.63 14.66
CA ARG A 96 19.72 0.80 15.47
C ARG A 96 18.66 1.51 14.64
N ARG A 97 17.48 0.90 14.53
CA ARG A 97 16.27 1.51 13.98
C ARG A 97 15.16 1.41 15.01
N GLU A 98 14.44 2.49 15.20
CA GLU A 98 13.26 2.59 16.05
C GLU A 98 12.14 3.20 15.21
N LEU A 99 10.98 2.56 15.24
CA LEU A 99 9.80 2.89 14.47
C LEU A 99 8.65 3.03 15.46
N VAL A 100 7.98 4.17 15.48
CA VAL A 100 6.70 4.34 16.17
C VAL A 100 5.60 4.27 15.11
N TRP A 101 4.81 3.20 15.12
CA TRP A 101 3.73 2.92 14.16
C TRP A 101 2.73 4.08 14.02
N ALA A 102 2.55 4.88 15.08
CA ALA A 102 1.64 6.02 15.07
C ALA A 102 2.18 7.28 14.35
N GLU A 103 3.48 7.34 14.09
CA GLU A 103 4.16 8.58 13.65
C GLU A 103 4.99 8.42 12.37
N ALA A 104 5.19 7.20 11.86
CA ALA A 104 6.10 6.92 10.76
C ALA A 104 5.39 6.57 9.43
N ASP A 105 5.94 7.06 8.31
CA ASP A 105 5.82 6.41 7.01
C ASP A 105 6.52 5.05 7.14
N VAL A 106 5.73 3.98 7.33
CA VAL A 106 6.23 2.65 7.65
C VAL A 106 7.11 2.15 6.49
N PRO A 107 8.44 2.00 6.69
CA PRO A 107 9.28 1.35 5.69
C PRO A 107 8.88 -0.11 5.62
N ASP A 108 8.77 -0.68 4.41
CA ASP A 108 8.48 -2.10 4.23
C ASP A 108 9.47 -2.94 5.07
N PRO A 109 9.01 -3.76 6.04
CA PRO A 109 9.88 -4.63 6.82
C PRO A 109 10.73 -5.58 5.98
N ALA A 110 10.38 -5.81 4.71
CA ALA A 110 11.24 -6.51 3.75
C ALA A 110 12.58 -5.78 3.51
N GLN A 111 12.62 -4.45 3.69
CA GLN A 111 13.82 -3.62 3.60
C GLN A 111 14.63 -3.60 4.90
N TRP A 112 14.15 -4.24 5.96
CA TRP A 112 14.88 -4.34 7.22
C TRP A 112 15.89 -5.49 7.15
N PRO A 113 16.89 -5.52 8.04
CA PRO A 113 17.80 -6.66 8.16
C PRO A 113 17.04 -7.99 8.25
N VAL A 114 15.94 -8.04 8.99
CA VAL A 114 15.06 -9.21 9.10
C VAL A 114 14.49 -9.66 7.76
N GLY A 115 14.05 -8.73 6.90
CA GLY A 115 13.55 -9.05 5.56
C GLY A 115 14.62 -9.66 4.66
N SER A 116 15.82 -9.09 4.69
CA SER A 116 16.98 -9.62 3.96
C SER A 116 17.34 -11.03 4.43
N LEU A 117 17.31 -11.29 5.74
CA LEU A 117 17.59 -12.60 6.31
C LEU A 117 16.54 -13.64 5.92
N ALA A 118 15.25 -13.28 6.03
CA ALA A 118 14.17 -14.14 5.61
C ALA A 118 14.35 -14.57 4.14
N MET A 119 14.70 -13.63 3.26
CA MET A 119 15.00 -13.92 1.86
C MET A 119 16.23 -14.82 1.69
N THR A 120 17.34 -14.55 2.38
CA THR A 120 18.57 -15.35 2.31
C THR A 120 18.34 -16.81 2.70
N PHE A 121 17.49 -17.06 3.70
CA PHE A 121 17.20 -18.41 4.20
C PHE A 121 15.90 -19.02 3.65
N GLY A 122 15.24 -18.36 2.71
CA GLY A 122 13.98 -18.86 2.11
C GLY A 122 12.82 -18.94 3.11
N LEU A 123 12.85 -18.13 4.16
CA LEU A 123 11.84 -18.08 5.22
C LEU A 123 10.80 -16.99 4.94
N GLN A 124 9.58 -17.18 5.45
CA GLN A 124 8.63 -16.08 5.57
C GLN A 124 9.12 -15.13 6.68
N VAL A 125 9.06 -13.81 6.46
CA VAL A 125 9.46 -12.81 7.49
C VAL A 125 8.73 -13.04 8.82
N GLY A 126 7.46 -13.46 8.78
CA GLY A 126 6.69 -13.78 9.99
C GLY A 126 7.23 -14.97 10.78
N ALA A 127 8.03 -15.86 10.18
CA ALA A 127 8.71 -16.94 10.90
C ALA A 127 9.84 -16.40 11.79
N LEU A 128 10.43 -15.25 11.43
CA LEU A 128 11.46 -14.59 12.22
C LEU A 128 10.87 -13.72 13.32
N THR A 129 9.77 -13.00 13.05
CA THR A 129 9.30 -11.95 13.96
C THR A 129 8.03 -12.29 14.73
N ARG A 130 7.18 -13.21 14.25
CA ARG A 130 5.81 -13.43 14.76
C ARG A 130 5.05 -12.13 15.09
N VAL A 131 5.39 -11.05 14.41
CA VAL A 131 4.68 -9.79 14.50
C VAL A 131 3.38 -9.97 13.72
N PRO A 132 2.20 -9.84 14.38
CA PRO A 132 0.97 -9.59 13.66
C PRO A 132 1.19 -8.25 12.98
N ARG A 133 1.48 -8.28 11.67
CA ARG A 133 1.58 -7.04 10.91
C ARG A 133 0.27 -6.29 11.10
N PRO A 134 0.28 -4.96 11.29
CA PRO A 134 -0.95 -4.22 11.07
C PRO A 134 -1.48 -4.66 9.70
N GLY A 135 -2.74 -5.08 9.66
CA GLY A 135 -3.36 -5.44 8.40
C GLY A 135 -3.08 -4.31 7.41
N ARG A 136 -2.74 -4.65 6.15
CA ARG A 136 -2.54 -3.64 5.11
C ARG A 136 -3.68 -2.61 5.21
N PRO A 137 -3.43 -1.30 5.12
CA PRO A 137 -4.50 -0.33 5.27
C PRO A 137 -5.70 -0.74 4.42
N PRO A 138 -6.94 -0.76 4.95
CA PRO A 138 -8.09 -1.34 4.23
C PRO A 138 -8.24 -0.80 2.81
N LEU A 139 -7.95 0.49 2.60
CA LEU A 139 -7.93 1.14 1.30
C LEU A 139 -6.94 0.50 0.31
N ILE A 140 -5.72 0.17 0.75
CA ILE A 140 -4.70 -0.49 -0.09
C ILE A 140 -5.17 -1.88 -0.50
N GLN A 141 -5.80 -2.63 0.42
CA GLN A 141 -6.34 -3.94 0.08
C GLN A 141 -7.44 -3.85 -0.98
N VAL A 142 -8.32 -2.86 -0.88
CA VAL A 142 -9.35 -2.61 -1.91
C VAL A 142 -8.70 -2.27 -3.25
N ILE A 143 -7.73 -1.35 -3.30
CA ILE A 143 -7.04 -0.99 -4.54
C ILE A 143 -6.37 -2.21 -5.18
N GLU A 144 -5.64 -3.01 -4.40
CA GLU A 144 -4.99 -4.24 -4.90
C GLU A 144 -6.01 -5.25 -5.44
N ALA A 145 -7.13 -5.45 -4.73
CA ALA A 145 -8.19 -6.32 -5.17
C ALA A 145 -8.79 -5.84 -6.50
N LEU A 146 -9.10 -4.54 -6.62
CA LEU A 146 -9.62 -3.94 -7.84
C LEU A 146 -8.64 -4.06 -9.02
N LEU A 147 -7.35 -3.79 -8.80
CA LEU A 147 -6.30 -3.95 -9.81
C LEU A 147 -6.13 -5.41 -10.27
N SER A 148 -6.45 -6.38 -9.41
CA SER A 148 -6.45 -7.80 -9.77
C SER A 148 -7.71 -8.26 -10.51
N GLY A 149 -8.69 -7.36 -10.70
CA GLY A 149 -9.99 -7.68 -11.30
C GLY A 149 -10.96 -8.38 -10.35
N ALA A 150 -10.69 -8.37 -9.05
CA ALA A 150 -11.59 -8.96 -8.06
C ALA A 150 -12.77 -8.02 -7.77
N THR A 151 -13.95 -8.61 -7.56
CA THR A 151 -15.09 -7.88 -7.01
C THR A 151 -14.87 -7.65 -5.53
N VAL A 152 -15.03 -6.41 -5.07
CA VAL A 152 -14.86 -6.04 -3.67
C VAL A 152 -16.24 -5.82 -3.04
N GLU A 153 -16.66 -6.77 -2.20
CA GLU A 153 -17.77 -6.56 -1.28
C GLU A 153 -17.20 -5.95 0.01
N THR A 154 -17.57 -4.71 0.30
CA THR A 154 -17.11 -4.00 1.51
C THR A 154 -18.31 -3.50 2.32
N GLU A 155 -18.29 -3.74 3.64
CA GLU A 155 -19.26 -3.15 4.58
C GLU A 155 -19.07 -1.63 4.74
N HIS A 156 -18.00 -1.08 4.13
CA HIS A 156 -17.66 0.34 4.15
C HIS A 156 -17.63 0.90 2.73
N PRO A 157 -18.77 1.40 2.19
CA PRO A 157 -18.86 1.96 0.85
C PRO A 157 -17.84 3.07 0.55
N LYS A 158 -17.52 3.88 1.56
CA LYS A 158 -16.50 4.94 1.46
C LYS A 158 -15.12 4.44 1.06
N LEU A 159 -14.74 3.21 1.47
CA LEU A 159 -13.45 2.64 1.07
C LEU A 159 -13.42 2.32 -0.42
N LEU A 160 -14.52 1.83 -0.98
CA LEU A 160 -14.63 1.56 -2.42
C LEU A 160 -14.61 2.86 -3.21
N GLN A 161 -15.36 3.88 -2.77
CA GLN A 161 -15.38 5.21 -3.39
C GLN A 161 -13.96 5.82 -3.45
N GLN A 162 -13.25 5.82 -2.32
CA GLN A 162 -11.86 6.31 -2.24
C GLN A 162 -10.89 5.48 -3.11
N ALA A 163 -11.06 4.16 -3.16
CA ALA A 163 -10.20 3.31 -3.97
C ALA A 163 -10.39 3.62 -5.47
N VAL A 164 -11.63 3.75 -5.93
CA VAL A 164 -11.95 4.07 -7.33
C VAL A 164 -11.46 5.48 -7.69
N GLU A 165 -11.59 6.45 -6.79
CA GLU A 165 -11.01 7.79 -6.98
C GLU A 165 -9.49 7.74 -7.19
N LEU A 166 -8.78 6.99 -6.34
CA LEU A 166 -7.33 6.83 -6.42
C LEU A 166 -6.91 6.09 -7.70
N LEU A 167 -7.66 5.08 -8.14
CA LEU A 167 -7.41 4.40 -9.42
C LEU A 167 -7.47 5.38 -10.60
N GLY A 168 -8.34 6.40 -10.53
CA GLY A 168 -8.41 7.48 -11.52
C GLY A 168 -7.15 8.32 -11.65
N GLN A 169 -6.20 8.22 -10.71
CA GLN A 169 -4.92 8.93 -10.73
C GLN A 169 -3.76 8.04 -11.20
N ILE A 170 -4.00 6.76 -11.50
CA ILE A 170 -2.95 5.78 -11.83
C ILE A 170 -3.05 5.41 -13.32
N PRO A 171 -2.09 5.82 -14.17
CA PRO A 171 -2.14 5.57 -15.62
C PRO A 171 -1.61 4.18 -15.98
N ILE A 172 -2.26 3.11 -15.47
CA ILE A 172 -1.91 1.72 -15.80
C ILE A 172 -3.13 0.95 -16.33
N PRO A 173 -2.96 0.00 -17.28
CA PRO A 173 -4.08 -0.73 -17.87
C PRO A 173 -5.02 -1.44 -16.86
N PRO A 174 -4.54 -2.04 -15.75
CA PRO A 174 -5.43 -2.62 -14.76
C PRO A 174 -6.32 -1.58 -14.04
N ALA A 175 -5.82 -0.37 -13.82
CA ALA A 175 -6.63 0.72 -13.25
C ALA A 175 -7.72 1.16 -14.24
N THR A 176 -7.39 1.26 -15.53
CA THR A 176 -8.38 1.53 -16.59
C THR A 176 -9.47 0.46 -16.63
N ALA A 177 -9.10 -0.82 -16.57
CA ALA A 177 -10.06 -1.92 -16.56
C ALA A 177 -10.99 -1.87 -15.33
N ALA A 178 -10.42 -1.55 -14.15
CA ALA A 178 -11.20 -1.37 -12.94
C ALA A 178 -12.17 -0.18 -13.04
N LEU A 179 -11.73 0.98 -13.54
CA LEU A 179 -12.61 2.14 -13.76
C LEU A 179 -13.78 1.79 -14.70
N ILE A 180 -13.50 1.12 -15.83
CA ILE A 180 -14.52 0.66 -16.79
C ILE A 180 -15.55 -0.25 -16.12
N ALA A 181 -15.12 -1.19 -15.27
CA ALA A 181 -16.03 -2.08 -14.55
C ALA A 181 -16.95 -1.31 -13.60
N HIS A 182 -16.47 -0.22 -12.99
CA HIS A 182 -17.20 0.58 -12.00
C HIS A 182 -18.09 1.67 -12.60
N LEU A 183 -18.02 1.93 -13.92
CA LEU A 183 -18.98 2.81 -14.62
C LEU A 183 -20.43 2.30 -14.56
N LYS A 184 -20.65 1.02 -14.21
CA LYS A 184 -21.99 0.40 -14.09
C LYS A 184 -22.32 -0.01 -12.66
N HIS A 185 -21.64 0.57 -11.68
CA HIS A 185 -21.85 0.23 -10.27
C HIS A 185 -23.20 0.78 -9.76
N ASP A 186 -23.83 0.08 -8.81
CA ASP A 186 -25.15 0.49 -8.30
C ASP A 186 -25.11 1.80 -7.49
N ASP A 187 -24.00 2.05 -6.78
CA ASP A 187 -23.73 3.32 -6.09
C ASP A 187 -23.27 4.41 -7.07
N TRP A 188 -24.05 5.49 -7.19
CA TRP A 188 -23.75 6.64 -8.06
C TRP A 188 -22.44 7.34 -7.69
N VAL A 189 -22.02 7.33 -6.41
CA VAL A 189 -20.74 7.94 -5.99
C VAL A 189 -19.56 7.15 -6.56
N VAL A 190 -19.69 5.83 -6.62
CA VAL A 190 -18.68 4.97 -7.24
C VAL A 190 -18.64 5.21 -8.76
N ARG A 191 -19.81 5.32 -9.42
CA ARG A 191 -19.87 5.67 -10.84
C ARG A 191 -19.28 7.05 -11.13
N TYR A 192 -19.53 8.03 -10.26
CA TYR A 192 -18.97 9.38 -10.33
C TYR A 192 -17.43 9.35 -10.36
N HIS A 193 -16.82 8.69 -9.36
CA HIS A 193 -15.35 8.58 -9.31
C HIS A 193 -14.80 7.79 -10.50
N ALA A 194 -15.51 6.74 -10.94
CA ALA A 194 -15.14 5.97 -12.12
C ALA A 194 -15.18 6.84 -13.38
N ALA A 195 -16.25 7.59 -13.61
CA ALA A 195 -16.43 8.49 -14.76
C ALA A 195 -15.39 9.60 -14.79
N LYS A 196 -15.14 10.26 -13.65
CA LYS A 196 -14.10 11.28 -13.52
C LYS A 196 -12.69 10.73 -13.76
N GLY A 197 -12.38 9.56 -13.19
CA GLY A 197 -11.09 8.90 -13.43
C GLY A 197 -10.93 8.47 -14.89
N TYR A 198 -11.97 7.87 -15.45
CA TYR A 198 -11.99 7.33 -16.80
C TYR A 198 -11.85 8.40 -17.89
N SER A 199 -12.43 9.59 -17.67
CA SER A 199 -12.37 10.70 -18.62
C SER A 199 -10.98 11.31 -18.79
N ARG A 200 -10.07 11.06 -17.84
CA ARG A 200 -8.67 11.52 -17.86
C ARG A 200 -7.68 10.52 -18.48
N ILE A 201 -8.14 9.34 -18.88
CA ILE A 201 -7.26 8.30 -19.41
C ILE A 201 -6.82 8.68 -20.83
N ASP A 202 -5.50 8.63 -21.08
CA ASP A 202 -4.94 8.82 -22.41
C ASP A 202 -5.33 7.67 -23.35
N ARG A 203 -5.91 8.03 -24.50
CA ARG A 203 -6.53 7.11 -25.47
C ARG A 203 -5.67 6.86 -26.71
N GLN A 204 -4.38 6.64 -26.52
CA GLN A 204 -3.45 6.30 -27.60
C GLN A 204 -3.89 5.03 -28.36
N GLN A 205 -3.40 4.90 -29.61
CA GLN A 205 -3.75 3.81 -30.52
C GLN A 205 -3.58 2.42 -29.87
N GLY A 206 -4.63 1.58 -29.96
CA GLY A 206 -4.67 0.24 -29.38
C GLY A 206 -5.75 0.02 -28.30
N GLN A 207 -6.57 1.04 -28.01
CA GLN A 207 -7.64 1.00 -27.00
C GLN A 207 -9.07 0.99 -27.60
N GLU A 208 -9.26 0.42 -28.78
CA GLU A 208 -10.53 0.47 -29.53
C GLU A 208 -11.72 -0.20 -28.81
N GLU A 209 -11.45 -1.09 -27.85
CA GLU A 209 -12.48 -1.83 -27.09
C GLU A 209 -13.01 -1.07 -25.86
N GLN A 210 -12.48 0.11 -25.59
CA GLN A 210 -12.86 0.91 -24.45
C GLN A 210 -14.20 1.64 -24.65
N PRO A 211 -15.04 1.80 -23.60
CA PRO A 211 -16.24 2.62 -23.66
C PRO A 211 -15.93 4.03 -24.17
N ARG A 212 -16.78 4.57 -25.04
CA ARG A 212 -16.58 5.94 -25.51
C ARG A 212 -16.90 6.95 -24.40
N LEU A 213 -16.18 8.07 -24.36
CA LEU A 213 -16.39 9.11 -23.33
C LEU A 213 -17.84 9.60 -23.31
N GLU A 214 -18.44 9.79 -24.48
CA GLU A 214 -19.81 10.28 -24.59
C GLU A 214 -20.87 9.30 -24.04
N SER A 215 -20.52 8.04 -23.78
CA SER A 215 -21.44 7.09 -23.14
C SER A 215 -21.66 7.37 -21.64
N ILE A 216 -20.76 8.11 -20.98
CA ILE A 216 -20.97 8.57 -19.59
C ILE A 216 -22.20 9.49 -19.49
N LEU A 217 -22.51 10.24 -20.55
CA LEU A 217 -23.68 11.12 -20.62
C LEU A 217 -25.02 10.37 -20.73
N GLU A 218 -25.00 9.04 -20.72
CA GLU A 218 -26.19 8.20 -20.69
C GLU A 218 -26.54 7.74 -19.26
N ASP A 219 -25.74 8.13 -18.26
CA ASP A 219 -26.04 7.85 -16.86
C ASP A 219 -27.29 8.61 -16.38
N GLU A 220 -28.08 7.96 -15.56
CA GLU A 220 -29.31 8.54 -14.99
C GLU A 220 -29.01 9.65 -13.98
N ASP A 221 -27.86 9.59 -13.32
CA ASP A 221 -27.47 10.54 -12.28
C ASP A 221 -26.67 11.71 -12.88
N GLU A 222 -27.18 12.92 -12.66
CA GLU A 222 -26.59 14.16 -13.17
C GLU A 222 -25.17 14.39 -12.65
N SER A 223 -24.87 13.98 -11.41
CA SER A 223 -23.51 14.14 -10.85
C SER A 223 -22.53 13.26 -11.61
N VAL A 224 -22.94 12.04 -12.01
CA VAL A 224 -22.10 11.14 -12.83
C VAL A 224 -21.86 11.73 -14.22
N ARG A 225 -22.88 12.36 -14.83
CA ARG A 225 -22.72 13.05 -16.12
C ARG A 225 -21.80 14.27 -16.00
N GLU A 226 -21.93 15.06 -14.94
CA GLU A 226 -21.07 16.20 -14.61
C GLU A 226 -19.59 15.79 -14.45
N ALA A 227 -19.36 14.62 -13.83
CA ALA A 227 -18.03 14.06 -13.56
C ALA A 227 -17.16 13.92 -14.82
N LEU A 228 -17.78 13.69 -15.99
CA LEU A 228 -17.10 13.67 -17.29
C LEU A 228 -16.36 14.99 -17.55
N PHE A 229 -17.07 16.11 -17.38
CA PHE A 229 -16.55 17.44 -17.67
C PHE A 229 -15.58 17.93 -16.60
N GLN A 230 -15.78 17.53 -15.34
CA GLN A 230 -14.75 17.76 -14.31
C GLN A 230 -13.43 17.07 -14.67
N GLY A 231 -13.47 15.83 -15.14
CA GLY A 231 -12.26 15.16 -15.58
C GLY A 231 -11.66 15.79 -16.84
N PHE A 232 -12.47 16.34 -17.75
CA PHE A 232 -11.95 17.14 -18.86
C PHE A 232 -11.23 18.42 -18.40
N LEU A 233 -11.78 19.14 -17.43
CA LEU A 233 -11.12 20.33 -16.88
C LEU A 233 -9.74 20.01 -16.29
N GLU A 234 -9.60 18.85 -15.66
CA GLU A 234 -8.31 18.36 -15.13
C GLU A 234 -7.38 17.85 -16.23
N LEU A 235 -7.93 17.24 -17.29
CA LEU A 235 -7.17 16.65 -18.40
C LEU A 235 -6.65 17.70 -19.40
N LEU A 236 -7.49 18.67 -19.79
CA LEU A 236 -7.23 19.62 -20.87
C LEU A 236 -5.90 20.37 -20.74
N PRO A 237 -5.46 20.82 -19.55
CA PRO A 237 -4.16 21.47 -19.37
C PRO A 237 -2.96 20.57 -19.71
N GLU A 238 -3.11 19.25 -19.62
CA GLU A 238 -2.05 18.26 -19.79
C GLU A 238 -2.06 17.60 -21.19
N VAL A 239 -3.12 17.81 -21.99
CA VAL A 239 -3.27 17.19 -23.31
C VAL A 239 -2.42 17.90 -24.35
N ASP A 240 -1.61 17.12 -25.07
CA ASP A 240 -1.10 17.52 -26.37
C ASP A 240 -2.19 17.31 -27.43
N PHE A 241 -2.69 18.41 -28.02
CA PHE A 241 -3.75 18.41 -29.03
C PHE A 241 -3.32 17.82 -30.39
N SER A 242 -2.26 17.00 -30.42
CA SER A 242 -1.82 16.21 -31.57
C SER A 242 -2.61 14.90 -31.73
N ALA A 243 -3.25 14.39 -30.67
CA ALA A 243 -3.98 13.12 -30.67
C ALA A 243 -5.44 13.24 -31.16
N SER A 244 -5.68 12.95 -32.44
CA SER A 244 -6.99 13.19 -33.08
C SER A 244 -8.17 12.42 -32.45
N ALA A 245 -7.97 11.19 -31.97
CA ALA A 245 -9.06 10.33 -31.48
C ALA A 245 -9.61 10.75 -30.10
N LEU A 246 -8.74 11.23 -29.20
CA LEU A 246 -9.16 11.75 -27.89
C LEU A 246 -9.87 13.08 -28.05
N ILE A 247 -9.35 13.96 -28.93
CA ILE A 247 -9.94 15.26 -29.22
C ILE A 247 -11.34 15.11 -29.80
N GLU A 248 -11.54 14.16 -30.73
CA GLU A 248 -12.86 13.86 -31.29
C GLU A 248 -13.87 13.47 -30.20
N GLN A 249 -13.48 12.59 -29.28
CA GLN A 249 -14.37 12.19 -28.18
C GLN A 249 -14.66 13.32 -27.20
N ILE A 250 -13.67 14.18 -26.92
CA ILE A 250 -13.88 15.39 -26.12
C ILE A 250 -14.89 16.31 -26.81
N ASP A 251 -14.75 16.55 -28.11
CA ASP A 251 -15.64 17.44 -28.87
C ASP A 251 -17.08 16.92 -28.91
N VAL A 252 -17.26 15.63 -29.22
CA VAL A 252 -18.58 14.99 -29.21
C VAL A 252 -19.21 15.05 -27.82
N SER A 253 -18.42 14.82 -26.77
CA SER A 253 -18.89 14.88 -25.39
C SER A 253 -19.31 16.29 -24.99
N LEU A 254 -18.52 17.32 -25.33
CA LEU A 254 -18.87 18.73 -25.09
C LEU A 254 -20.16 19.11 -25.84
N GLU A 255 -20.29 18.76 -27.12
CA GLU A 255 -21.51 19.05 -27.90
C GLU A 255 -22.78 18.42 -27.32
N ARG A 256 -22.67 17.24 -26.71
CA ARG A 256 -23.77 16.57 -26.01
C ARG A 256 -24.03 17.21 -24.65
N GLY A 257 -22.99 17.48 -23.86
CA GLY A 257 -23.09 18.09 -22.53
C GLY A 257 -23.72 19.48 -22.54
N LEU A 258 -23.40 20.30 -23.54
CA LEU A 258 -24.02 21.62 -23.74
C LEU A 258 -25.55 21.55 -24.00
N LYS A 259 -26.07 20.36 -24.29
CA LYS A 259 -27.50 20.10 -24.54
C LYS A 259 -28.10 19.17 -23.47
N ASP A 260 -27.37 18.90 -22.38
CA ASP A 260 -27.87 18.08 -21.28
C ASP A 260 -29.15 18.69 -20.69
N GLU A 261 -30.03 17.86 -20.15
CA GLU A 261 -31.26 18.32 -19.52
C GLU A 261 -31.01 19.01 -18.19
N ASP A 262 -29.96 18.61 -17.48
CA ASP A 262 -29.55 19.18 -16.21
C ASP A 262 -28.72 20.47 -16.38
N GLU A 263 -28.92 21.44 -15.49
CA GLU A 263 -28.25 22.74 -15.56
C GLU A 263 -26.77 22.65 -15.15
N ASP A 264 -26.46 21.92 -14.09
CA ASP A 264 -25.10 21.81 -13.57
C ASP A 264 -24.20 21.07 -14.58
N VAL A 265 -24.75 20.05 -15.25
CA VAL A 265 -24.05 19.35 -16.34
C VAL A 265 -23.74 20.29 -17.52
N ARG A 266 -24.71 21.13 -17.93
CA ARG A 266 -24.49 22.12 -19.00
C ARG A 266 -23.43 23.15 -18.60
N GLU A 267 -23.51 23.70 -17.40
CA GLU A 267 -22.53 24.68 -16.90
C GLU A 267 -21.12 24.09 -16.86
N MET A 268 -20.96 22.85 -16.41
CA MET A 268 -19.64 22.20 -16.38
C MET A 268 -19.11 21.93 -17.80
N ALA A 269 -19.99 21.54 -18.74
CA ALA A 269 -19.63 21.39 -20.15
C ALA A 269 -19.22 22.73 -20.78
N GLU A 270 -19.91 23.83 -20.46
CA GLU A 270 -19.55 25.19 -20.89
C GLU A 270 -18.15 25.57 -20.39
N GLN A 271 -17.86 25.36 -19.11
CA GLN A 271 -16.53 25.64 -18.55
C GLN A 271 -15.42 24.83 -19.25
N ALA A 272 -15.66 23.54 -19.49
CA ALA A 272 -14.71 22.69 -20.20
C ALA A 272 -14.53 23.14 -21.67
N ALA A 273 -15.60 23.53 -22.35
CA ALA A 273 -15.55 24.05 -23.72
C ALA A 273 -14.80 25.37 -23.81
N GLU A 274 -15.01 26.29 -22.86
CA GLU A 274 -14.29 27.56 -22.77
C GLU A 274 -12.80 27.36 -22.51
N LEU A 275 -12.44 26.45 -21.59
CA LEU A 275 -11.04 26.12 -21.33
C LEU A 275 -10.39 25.55 -22.58
N ARG A 276 -11.06 24.61 -23.26
CA ARG A 276 -10.56 24.03 -24.51
C ARG A 276 -10.36 25.09 -25.59
N ALA A 277 -11.34 25.97 -25.81
CA ALA A 277 -11.23 27.04 -26.80
C ALA A 277 -10.04 27.96 -26.50
N ARG A 278 -9.86 28.33 -25.23
CA ARG A 278 -8.73 29.16 -24.77
C ARG A 278 -7.37 28.51 -25.02
N LEU A 279 -7.28 27.18 -24.90
CA LEU A 279 -6.04 26.44 -25.14
C LEU A 279 -5.72 26.27 -26.63
N LEU A 280 -6.72 26.33 -27.51
CA LEU A 280 -6.54 26.22 -28.97
C LEU A 280 -6.31 27.56 -29.69
N GLY A 281 -6.64 28.70 -29.06
CA GLY A 281 -6.43 30.04 -29.61
C GLY A 281 -7.57 30.54 -30.51
#